data_AF-A0A7X0HSK0-F1
#
_entry.id   AF-A0A7X0HSK0-F1
#
_cell.length_a   1.000
_cell.length_b   1.000
_cell.length_c   1.000
_cell.angle_alpha   90.00
_cell.angle_beta   90.00
_cell.angle_gamma   90.00
#
_symmetry.space_group_name_H-M   'P 1'
#
loop_
_entity.id
_entity.type
_entity.pdbx_description
1 polymer ?
#
loop_
_entity_poly.entity_id
_entity_poly.type
_entity_poly.pdbx_seq_one_letter_code
_entity_poly.pdbx_strand_id
1 'polypeptide(L)' 'MRKVLSLVLLGFGGYYLFQKRYRVLNLLLGNALSRQLFVSALMNIPGVKSRMMNLVFPKNPSPAS' A
#
# COMPACT_ATOMS: atom_id res chain seq x y z
N MET A 1 -16.72 32.17 2.99
CA MET A 1 -17.23 31.18 3.97
C MET A 1 -16.97 29.72 3.58
N ARG A 2 -17.28 29.26 2.35
CA ARG A 2 -17.05 27.85 1.93
C ARG A 2 -15.61 27.33 2.07
N LYS A 3 -14.60 28.16 1.80
CA LYS A 3 -13.18 27.77 1.93
C LYS A 3 -12.78 27.46 3.37
N VAL A 4 -13.29 28.25 4.33
CA VAL A 4 -13.04 28.05 5.77
C VAL A 4 -13.71 26.76 6.23
N LEU A 5 -14.96 26.53 5.81
CA LEU A 5 -15.68 25.29 6.10
C LEU A 5 -14.93 24.06 5.55
N SER A 6 -14.40 24.15 4.33
CA SER A 6 -13.61 23.08 3.70
C SER A 6 -12.28 22.84 4.41
N LEU A 7 -11.63 23.89 4.90
CA LEU A 7 -10.39 23.79 5.68
C LEU A 7 -10.64 23.18 7.06
N VAL A 8 -11.76 23.54 7.69
CA VAL A 8 -12.21 22.96 8.96
C VAL A 8 -12.59 21.50 8.76
N LEU A 9 -13.30 21.13 7.70
CA LEU A 9 -13.62 19.72 7.40
C LEU A 9 -12.37 18.88 7.13
N LEU A 10 -11.38 19.44 6.43
CA LEU A 10 -10.08 18.79 6.23
C LEU A 10 -9.32 18.62 7.56
N GLY A 11 -9.31 19.67 8.38
CA GLY A 11 -8.69 19.64 9.71
C GLY A 11 -9.39 18.66 10.66
N PHE A 12 -10.73 18.66 10.70
CA PHE A 12 -11.53 17.76 11.53
C PHE A 12 -11.45 16.32 11.03
N GLY A 13 -11.53 16.10 9.72
CA GLY A 13 -11.35 14.78 9.12
C GLY A 13 -9.95 14.23 9.42
N GLY A 14 -8.92 15.04 9.20
CA GLY A 14 -7.54 14.72 9.56
C GLY A 14 -7.33 14.47 11.05
N TYR A 15 -7.95 15.28 11.92
CA TYR A 15 -7.90 15.13 13.37
C TYR A 15 -8.63 13.87 13.84
N TYR A 16 -9.77 13.54 13.24
CA TYR A 16 -10.52 12.32 13.55
C TYR A 16 -9.76 11.06 13.12
N LEU A 17 -9.08 11.13 11.96
CA LEU A 17 -8.13 10.12 11.50
C LEU A 17 -6.96 9.98 12.49
N PHE A 18 -6.44 11.09 13.02
CA PHE A 18 -5.37 11.10 14.03
C PHE A 18 -5.82 10.64 15.42
N GLN A 19 -7.06 10.90 15.82
CA GLN A 19 -7.60 10.48 17.12
C GLN A 19 -7.81 8.96 17.14
N LYS A 20 -8.29 8.40 16.02
CA LYS A 20 -8.38 6.96 15.76
C LYS A 20 -7.10 6.38 15.16
N ARG A 21 -5.95 7.05 15.34
CA ARG A 21 -4.61 6.67 14.86
C ARG A 21 -4.39 5.17 14.76
N TYR A 22 -4.58 4.43 15.87
CA TYR A 22 -4.36 2.99 15.90
C TYR A 22 -5.42 2.17 15.15
N ARG A 23 -6.68 2.61 15.10
CA ARG A 23 -7.78 1.91 14.41
C ARG A 23 -7.72 2.12 12.90
N VAL A 24 -7.36 3.34 12.47
CA VAL A 24 -7.16 3.70 11.07
C VAL A 24 -5.91 3.04 10.54
N LEU A 25 -4.80 3.10 11.28
CA LEU A 25 -3.60 2.34 10.95
C LEU A 25 -3.86 0.84 10.95
N ASN A 26 -4.63 0.27 11.88
CA ASN A 26 -4.99 -1.15 11.79
C ASN A 26 -5.90 -1.47 10.60
N LEU A 27 -6.78 -0.56 10.18
CA LEU A 27 -7.61 -0.78 8.99
C LEU A 27 -6.80 -0.65 7.68
N LEU A 28 -5.87 0.30 7.62
CA LEU A 28 -4.95 0.46 6.49
C LEU A 28 -3.89 -0.66 6.46
N LEU A 29 -3.28 -0.96 7.59
CA LEU A 29 -2.18 -1.92 7.70
C LEU A 29 -2.65 -3.36 7.88
N GLY A 30 -3.87 -3.58 8.36
CA GLY A 30 -4.28 -4.87 8.90
C GLY A 30 -4.79 -5.90 7.91
N ASN A 31 -4.86 -5.66 6.59
CA ASN A 31 -5.07 -6.80 5.68
C ASN A 31 -4.74 -6.61 4.19
N ALA A 32 -4.93 -5.44 3.59
CA ALA A 32 -4.79 -5.32 2.12
C ALA A 32 -4.05 -4.07 1.65
N LEU A 33 -4.31 -2.90 2.24
CA LEU A 33 -3.73 -1.64 1.77
C LEU A 33 -2.23 -1.54 2.04
N SER A 34 -1.75 -1.93 3.22
CA SER A 34 -0.30 -2.02 3.48
C SER A 34 0.39 -3.00 2.55
N ARG A 35 -0.17 -4.20 2.38
CA ARG A 35 0.41 -5.23 1.52
C ARG A 35 0.45 -4.75 0.08
N GLN A 36 -0.62 -4.13 -0.40
CA GLN A 36 -0.69 -3.56 -1.74
C GLN A 36 0.25 -2.37 -1.91
N LEU A 37 0.37 -1.47 -0.92
CA LEU A 37 1.32 -0.35 -0.95
C LEU A 37 2.76 -0.84 -0.95
N PHE A 38 3.08 -1.81 -0.10
CA PHE A 38 4.42 -2.38 0.03
C PHE A 38 4.81 -3.15 -1.24
N VAL A 39 3.92 -4.02 -1.72
CA VAL A 39 4.13 -4.76 -2.99
C VAL A 39 4.17 -3.80 -4.17
N SER A 40 3.30 -2.79 -4.23
CA SER A 40 3.30 -1.79 -5.31
C SER A 40 4.56 -0.93 -5.29
N ALA A 41 5.08 -0.57 -4.12
CA ALA A 41 6.34 0.17 -3.98
C ALA A 41 7.53 -0.68 -4.42
N LEU A 42 7.58 -1.96 -4.01
CA LEU A 42 8.64 -2.89 -4.41
C LEU A 42 8.57 -3.25 -5.91
N MET A 43 7.37 -3.39 -6.48
CA MET A 43 7.14 -3.66 -7.91
C MET A 43 7.42 -2.44 -8.81
N ASN A 44 7.36 -1.22 -8.26
CA ASN A 44 7.76 -0.01 -8.99
C ASN A 44 9.28 0.03 -9.23
N ILE A 45 10.06 -0.67 -8.40
CA ILE A 45 11.52 -0.75 -8.53
C ILE A 45 11.88 -1.87 -9.53
N PRO A 46 12.42 -1.55 -10.73
CA PRO A 46 12.64 -2.54 -11.79
C PRO A 46 13.61 -3.66 -11.40
N GLY A 47 14.61 -3.38 -10.55
CA GLY A 47 15.57 -4.38 -10.06
C GLY A 47 14.96 -5.37 -9.06
N VAL A 48 14.08 -4.90 -8.18
CA VAL A 48 13.38 -5.76 -7.20
C VAL A 48 12.28 -6.56 -7.88
N LYS A 49 11.52 -5.92 -8.79
CA LYS A 49 10.53 -6.56 -9.65
C LYS A 49 11.10 -7.77 -10.40
N SER A 50 12.26 -7.61 -11.05
CA SER A 50 12.89 -8.69 -11.83
C SER A 50 13.32 -9.87 -10.93
N ARG A 51 13.88 -9.60 -9.74
CA ARG A 51 14.21 -10.64 -8.76
C ARG A 51 12.96 -11.36 -8.24
N MET A 52 11.91 -10.62 -7.87
CA MET A 52 10.65 -11.20 -7.41
C MET A 52 9.97 -12.04 -8.50
N MET A 53 9.95 -11.57 -9.76
CA MET A 53 9.41 -12.34 -10.88
C MET A 53 10.18 -13.64 -11.10
N ASN A 54 11.51 -13.63 -11.03
CA ASN A 54 12.31 -14.86 -11.15
C ASN A 54 12.14 -15.84 -9.97
N LEU A 55 11.80 -15.33 -8.78
CA LEU A 55 11.54 -16.15 -7.58
C LEU A 55 10.12 -16.73 -7.54
N VAL A 56 9.12 -15.96 -8.00
CA VAL A 56 7.70 -16.36 -8.01
C VAL A 56 7.37 -17.23 -9.23
N PHE A 57 8.04 -16.98 -10.36
CA PHE A 57 8.07 -17.87 -11.51
C PHE A 57 9.45 -18.52 -11.57
N PRO A 58 9.75 -19.51 -10.70
CA PRO A 58 10.88 -20.37 -10.96
C PRO A 58 10.58 -21.00 -12.32
N LYS A 59 11.41 -20.66 -13.31
CA LYS A 59 11.41 -21.30 -14.61
C LYS A 59 11.50 -22.80 -14.34
N ASN A 60 10.39 -23.52 -14.45
CA ASN A 60 10.41 -24.97 -14.48
C ASN A 60 11.43 -25.35 -15.56
N PRO A 61 12.54 -26.03 -15.20
CA PRO A 61 13.39 -26.63 -16.19
C PRO A 61 12.63 -27.82 -16.78
N SER A 62 12.70 -27.96 -18.10
CA SER A 62 12.44 -29.20 -18.85
C SER A 62 10.97 -29.58 -19.11
N PRO A 63 10.53 -29.64 -20.37
CA PRO A 63 10.22 -30.93 -20.95
C PRO A 63 11.53 -31.69 -21.22
N ALA A 64 11.52 -32.97 -20.89
CA ALA A 64 12.53 -33.93 -21.28
C ALA A 64 12.62 -34.05 -22.81
N SER A 65 13.73 -34.67 -23.25
CA SER A 65 14.05 -35.17 -24.60
C SER A 65 14.17 -34.14 -25.72
#